data_AF-A0AAW0NZ64-F1
#
_entry.id   AF-A0AAW0NZ64-F1
#
_cell.length_a   1.000
_cell.length_b   1.000
_cell.length_c   1.000
_cell.angle_alpha   90.00
_cell.angle_beta   90.00
_cell.angle_gamma   90.00
#
_symmetry.space_group_name_H-M   'P 1'
#
loop_
_entity.id
_entity.type
_entity.pdbx_description
1 polymer ?
#
loop_
_entity_poly.entity_id
_entity_poly.type
_entity_poly.pdbx_seq_one_letter_code
_entity_poly.pdbx_strand_id
1 'polypeptide(L)'
;MVTNEAEMPMVSIFKQKRIKGWWPFVARNEEDEFELTGKVEAELHLLTGEEAEKSPVGEGRNEPEPLEKPNRPDTSLLWFLTPFKAIKHLVCTQYKWLVIKIVVALLVLVMLGLFLYSMPGYMVKKMLGA
;
A
#
# COMPACT_ATOMS: atom_id res chain seq x y z
N MET A 1 9.42 -28.14 -3.88
CA MET A 1 10.27 -27.60 -4.96
C MET A 1 10.99 -28.78 -5.55
N VAL A 2 11.07 -28.87 -6.87
CA VAL A 2 11.60 -30.05 -7.56
C VAL A 2 13.09 -30.16 -7.24
N THR A 3 13.47 -31.16 -6.43
CA THR A 3 14.86 -31.51 -6.11
C THR A 3 15.40 -32.59 -7.05
N ASN A 4 14.55 -33.17 -7.89
CA ASN A 4 14.91 -34.20 -8.86
C ASN A 4 15.15 -33.56 -10.23
N GLU A 5 16.38 -33.64 -10.75
CA GLU A 5 16.75 -33.05 -12.05
C GLU A 5 15.88 -33.57 -13.21
N ALA A 6 15.38 -34.80 -13.12
CA ALA A 6 14.57 -35.43 -14.18
C ALA A 6 13.16 -34.83 -14.32
N GLU A 7 12.66 -34.15 -13.27
CA GLU A 7 11.33 -33.52 -13.26
C GLU A 7 11.39 -32.02 -13.60
N MET A 8 12.59 -31.45 -13.83
CA MET A 8 12.70 -30.04 -14.17
C MET A 8 12.23 -29.77 -15.60
N PRO A 9 11.31 -28.81 -15.81
CA PRO A 9 10.90 -28.42 -17.16
C PRO A 9 12.08 -27.77 -17.88
N MET A 10 12.55 -28.44 -18.94
CA MET A 10 13.64 -27.94 -19.79
C MET A 10 13.07 -27.04 -20.89
N VAL A 11 13.64 -25.84 -21.04
CA VAL A 11 13.29 -24.90 -22.12
C VAL A 11 14.49 -24.66 -23.03
N SER A 12 14.26 -24.61 -24.34
CA SER A 12 15.30 -24.26 -25.30
C SER A 12 15.39 -22.74 -25.46
N ILE A 13 16.53 -22.17 -25.07
CA ILE A 13 16.81 -20.72 -25.21
C ILE A 13 16.82 -20.24 -26.67
N PHE A 14 17.00 -21.14 -27.63
CA PHE A 14 16.93 -20.82 -29.06
C PHE A 14 15.48 -20.66 -29.55
N LYS A 15 14.53 -21.36 -28.91
CA LYS A 15 13.10 -21.18 -29.16
C LYS A 15 12.55 -19.97 -28.41
N GLN A 16 13.04 -19.74 -27.20
CA GLN A 16 12.63 -18.64 -26.34
C GLN A 16 13.83 -17.79 -25.93
N LYS A 17 14.06 -16.71 -26.69
CA LYS A 17 15.23 -15.83 -26.51
C LYS A 17 15.25 -15.06 -25.17
N ARG A 18 14.10 -14.82 -24.55
CA ARG A 18 13.99 -14.11 -23.26
C ARG A 18 13.29 -14.98 -22.24
N ILE A 19 13.94 -15.23 -21.12
CA ILE A 19 13.45 -16.09 -20.04
C ILE A 19 13.66 -15.35 -18.71
N LYS A 20 12.59 -15.24 -17.92
CA LYS A 20 12.62 -14.67 -16.57
C LYS A 20 12.19 -15.74 -15.58
N GLY A 21 12.92 -15.91 -14.48
CA GLY A 21 12.57 -16.90 -13.48
C GLY A 21 13.39 -16.82 -12.20
N TRP A 22 13.03 -17.68 -11.24
CA TRP A 22 13.61 -17.70 -9.89
C TRP A 22 14.62 -18.81 -9.73
N TRP A 23 15.92 -18.49 -9.76
CA TRP A 23 16.98 -19.48 -9.68
C TRP A 23 17.30 -19.81 -8.22
N PRO A 24 17.29 -21.10 -7.85
CA PRO A 24 17.63 -21.53 -6.51
C PRO A 24 19.14 -21.44 -6.26
N PHE A 25 19.54 -20.93 -5.09
CA PHE A 25 20.89 -21.08 -4.56
C PHE A 25 20.89 -22.24 -3.59
N VAL A 26 21.71 -23.23 -3.91
CA VAL A 26 21.89 -24.43 -3.09
C VAL A 26 23.28 -24.38 -2.48
N ALA A 27 23.37 -24.51 -1.16
CA ALA A 27 24.63 -24.62 -0.44
C ALA A 27 24.67 -25.97 0.29
N ARG A 28 25.88 -26.44 0.63
CA ARG A 28 26.04 -27.63 1.48
C ARG A 28 26.03 -27.21 2.95
N ASN A 29 25.25 -27.91 3.76
CA ASN A 29 25.22 -27.73 5.20
C ASN A 29 26.34 -28.56 5.88
N GLU A 30 26.47 -28.47 7.21
CA GLU A 30 27.50 -29.17 8.00
C GLU A 30 27.46 -30.70 7.85
N GLU A 31 26.30 -31.25 7.46
CA GLU A 31 26.06 -32.67 7.22
C GLU A 31 26.31 -33.09 5.74
N ASP A 32 26.91 -32.21 4.93
CA ASP A 32 27.17 -32.37 3.48
C ASP A 32 25.89 -32.53 2.61
N GLU A 33 24.72 -32.25 3.19
CA GLU A 33 23.44 -32.22 2.48
C GLU A 33 23.22 -30.88 1.75
N PHE A 34 22.59 -30.95 0.57
CA PHE A 34 22.24 -29.78 -0.24
C PHE A 34 21.00 -29.08 0.32
N GLU A 35 21.15 -27.86 0.82
CA GLU A 35 20.07 -27.02 1.33
C GLU A 35 19.85 -25.79 0.47
N LEU A 36 18.58 -25.41 0.25
CA LEU A 36 18.21 -24.21 -0.49
C LEU A 36 18.36 -22.97 0.39
N THR A 37 19.45 -22.22 0.21
CA THR A 37 19.76 -21.02 1.00
C THR A 37 18.99 -19.78 0.53
N GLY A 38 18.57 -19.74 -0.74
CA GLY A 38 17.88 -18.58 -1.27
C GLY A 38 17.45 -18.73 -2.72
N LYS A 39 16.85 -17.67 -3.26
CA LYS A 39 16.46 -17.59 -4.67
C LYS A 39 16.74 -16.19 -5.20
N VAL A 40 17.25 -16.09 -6.42
CA VAL A 40 17.36 -14.81 -7.14
C VAL A 40 16.44 -14.86 -8.34
N GLU A 41 15.72 -13.76 -8.55
CA GLU A 41 15.03 -13.52 -9.81
C GLU A 41 16.06 -13.09 -10.85
N ALA A 42 16.23 -13.90 -11.89
CA ALA A 42 17.16 -13.64 -12.98
C ALA A 42 16.38 -13.57 -14.30
N GLU A 43 16.85 -12.69 -15.19
CA GLU A 43 16.37 -12.64 -16.56
C GLU A 43 17.53 -12.89 -17.53
N LEU A 44 17.35 -13.85 -18.44
CA LEU A 44 18.33 -14.28 -19.44
C LEU A 44 17.83 -13.89 -20.83
N HIS A 45 18.64 -13.15 -21.58
CA HIS A 45 18.31 -12.70 -22.94
C HIS A 45 19.39 -13.20 -23.90
N LEU A 46 18.97 -13.89 -24.96
CA LEU A 46 19.84 -14.32 -26.05
C LEU A 46 19.85 -13.25 -27.15
N LEU A 47 20.96 -12.53 -27.24
CA LEU A 47 21.20 -11.48 -28.23
C LEU A 47 21.99 -12.05 -29.42
N THR A 48 21.85 -11.39 -30.57
CA THR A 48 22.72 -11.62 -31.73
C THR A 48 24.05 -10.88 -31.56
N GLY A 49 25.09 -11.29 -32.30
CA GLY A 49 26.41 -10.64 -32.22
C GLY A 49 26.36 -9.14 -32.48
N GLU A 50 25.58 -8.72 -33.48
CA GLU A 50 25.39 -7.31 -33.83
C GLU A 50 24.72 -6.49 -32.72
N GLU A 51 23.81 -7.09 -31.96
CA GLU A 51 23.14 -6.43 -30.81
C GLU A 51 24.07 -6.35 -29.60
N ALA A 52 24.87 -7.39 -29.36
CA ALA A 52 25.85 -7.43 -28.27
C ALA A 52 26.96 -6.39 -28.47
N GLU A 53 27.41 -6.17 -29.71
CA GLU A 53 28.41 -5.14 -30.02
C GLU A 53 27.88 -3.72 -29.82
N LYS A 54 26.58 -3.49 -30.11
CA LYS A 54 25.94 -2.17 -29.88
C LYS A 54 25.78 -1.84 -28.40
N SER A 55 25.62 -2.85 -27.54
CA SER A 55 25.42 -2.68 -26.10
C SER A 55 26.31 -3.65 -25.31
N PRO A 56 27.62 -3.39 -25.21
CA PRO A 56 28.55 -4.27 -24.51
C PRO A 56 28.26 -4.27 -23.00
N VAL A 57 28.01 -5.46 -22.46
CA VAL A 57 27.85 -5.71 -21.01
C VAL A 57 29.19 -6.10 -20.38
N GLY A 58 29.38 -5.81 -19.09
CA GLY A 58 30.57 -6.26 -18.33
C GLY A 58 31.81 -5.37 -18.43
N GLU A 59 31.80 -4.32 -19.25
CA GLU A 59 32.88 -3.32 -19.33
C GLU A 59 32.92 -2.36 -18.13
N GLY A 60 31.92 -2.40 -17.23
CA GLY A 60 31.84 -1.54 -16.04
C GLY A 60 31.71 -0.05 -16.31
N ARG A 61 31.49 0.36 -17.57
CA ARG A 61 31.41 1.77 -18.00
C ARG A 61 30.04 2.40 -17.80
N ASN A 62 28.99 1.59 -17.83
CA ASN A 62 27.61 2.02 -17.67
C ASN A 62 27.09 1.59 -16.30
N GLU A 63 26.20 2.40 -15.74
CA GLU A 63 25.45 2.01 -14.55
C GLU A 63 24.67 0.71 -14.82
N PRO A 64 24.46 -0.13 -13.80
CA PRO A 64 23.62 -1.32 -13.95
C PRO A 64 22.22 -0.91 -14.38
N GLU A 65 21.56 -1.73 -15.19
CA GLU A 65 20.18 -1.46 -15.60
C GLU A 65 19.30 -1.30 -14.35
N PRO A 66 18.56 -0.19 -14.24
CA PRO A 66 17.77 0.07 -13.06
C PRO A 66 16.65 -0.97 -12.95
N LEU A 67 16.58 -1.60 -11.79
CA LEU A 67 15.46 -2.49 -11.47
C LEU A 67 14.14 -1.72 -11.53
N GLU A 68 13.07 -2.45 -11.84
CA GLU A 68 11.72 -1.91 -11.76
C GLU A 68 11.49 -1.33 -10.35
N LYS A 69 10.91 -0.11 -10.30
CA LYS A 69 10.65 0.54 -9.01
C LYS A 69 9.72 -0.35 -8.20
N PRO A 70 10.02 -0.61 -6.91
CA PRO A 70 9.11 -1.37 -6.07
C PRO A 70 7.78 -0.64 -5.96
N ASN A 71 6.70 -1.41 -5.88
CA ASN A 71 5.36 -0.86 -5.63
C ASN A 71 5.29 -0.37 -4.17
N ARG A 72 5.74 0.86 -3.92
CA ARG A 72 5.72 1.50 -2.60
C ARG A 72 4.31 2.03 -2.34
N PRO A 73 3.59 1.53 -1.32
CA PRO A 73 2.37 2.19 -0.90
C PRO A 73 2.70 3.57 -0.31
N ASP A 74 1.96 4.60 -0.75
CA ASP A 74 2.10 5.99 -0.29
C ASP A 74 1.90 6.15 1.23
N THR A 75 1.40 5.12 1.91
CA THR A 75 1.04 5.13 3.34
C THR A 75 2.20 4.80 4.29
N SER A 76 3.40 4.52 3.77
CA SER A 76 4.53 3.97 4.55
C SER A 76 5.03 4.84 5.72
N LEU A 77 4.66 6.12 5.82
CA LEU A 77 5.13 7.01 6.90
C LEU A 77 4.04 7.47 7.89
N LEU A 78 2.78 7.08 7.70
CA LEU A 78 1.66 7.66 8.46
C LEU A 78 0.73 6.59 9.02
N TRP A 79 1.30 5.58 9.70
CA TRP A 79 0.52 4.62 10.48
C TRP A 79 -0.43 5.31 11.49
N PHE A 80 -0.14 6.54 11.91
CA PHE A 80 -1.03 7.32 12.76
C PHE A 80 -2.15 8.09 12.02
N LEU A 81 -2.00 8.43 10.73
CA LEU A 81 -3.06 9.15 9.98
C LEU A 81 -4.02 8.21 9.24
N THR A 82 -3.68 6.93 9.12
CA THR A 82 -4.60 5.90 8.61
C THR A 82 -5.90 5.78 9.42
N PRO A 83 -5.92 5.79 10.78
CA PRO A 83 -7.18 5.78 11.53
C PRO A 83 -8.01 7.04 11.28
N PHE A 84 -7.40 8.22 11.15
CA PHE A 84 -8.13 9.46 10.84
C PHE A 84 -8.77 9.41 9.45
N LYS A 85 -8.09 8.84 8.45
CA LYS A 85 -8.65 8.68 7.10
C LYS A 85 -9.84 7.71 7.12
N ALA A 86 -9.77 6.64 7.91
CA ALA A 86 -10.88 5.71 8.13
C ALA A 86 -12.06 6.35 8.87
N ILE A 87 -11.82 7.09 9.97
CA ILE A 87 -12.85 7.80 10.73
C ILE A 87 -13.52 8.86 9.85
N LYS A 88 -12.75 9.67 9.12
CA LYS A 88 -13.28 10.64 8.16
C LYS A 88 -14.16 9.94 7.13
N HIS A 89 -13.72 8.82 6.58
CA HIS A 89 -14.51 8.09 5.59
C HIS A 89 -15.81 7.55 6.19
N LEU A 90 -15.77 6.96 7.39
CA LEU A 90 -16.93 6.41 8.11
C LEU A 90 -17.96 7.49 8.44
N VAL A 91 -17.50 8.62 9.00
CA VAL A 91 -18.36 9.76 9.37
C VAL A 91 -18.94 10.41 8.12
N CYS A 92 -18.12 10.60 7.09
CA CYS A 92 -18.54 11.19 5.82
C CYS A 92 -19.17 10.19 4.83
N THR A 93 -19.53 8.97 5.18
CA THR A 93 -20.38 8.13 4.29
C THR A 93 -21.61 7.62 5.01
N GLN A 94 -21.43 7.01 6.17
CA GLN A 94 -22.53 6.36 6.89
C GLN A 94 -23.29 7.34 7.79
N TYR A 95 -22.60 8.30 8.41
CA TYR A 95 -23.18 9.12 9.48
C TYR A 95 -23.45 10.59 9.14
N LYS A 96 -23.38 10.99 7.87
CA LYS A 96 -23.61 12.41 7.46
C LYS A 96 -24.90 12.99 8.04
N TRP A 97 -26.01 12.27 7.93
CA TRP A 97 -27.31 12.72 8.43
C TRP A 97 -27.40 12.73 9.96
N LEU A 98 -26.72 11.79 10.63
CA LEU A 98 -26.66 11.76 12.10
C LEU A 98 -25.88 12.96 12.63
N VAL A 99 -24.73 13.28 12.02
CA VAL A 99 -23.92 14.46 12.37
C VAL A 99 -24.72 15.74 12.16
N ILE A 100 -25.42 15.88 11.03
CA ILE A 100 -26.27 17.06 10.76
C ILE A 100 -27.36 17.21 11.84
N LYS A 101 -28.05 16.11 12.21
CA LYS A 101 -29.08 16.14 13.26
C LYS A 101 -28.53 16.58 14.62
N ILE A 102 -27.35 16.08 15.01
CA ILE A 102 -26.68 16.48 16.25
C ILE A 102 -26.35 17.97 16.24
N VAL A 103 -25.77 18.47 15.14
CA VAL A 103 -25.42 19.90 15.00
C VAL A 103 -26.66 20.78 15.10
N VAL A 104 -27.74 20.43 14.40
CA VAL A 104 -29.01 21.18 14.47
C VAL A 104 -29.61 21.15 15.87
N ALA A 105 -29.63 19.99 16.53
CA ALA A 105 -30.14 19.87 17.90
C ALA A 105 -29.35 20.73 18.90
N LEU A 106 -28.01 20.75 18.78
CA LEU A 106 -27.14 21.56 19.61
C LEU A 106 -27.40 23.07 19.37
N LEU A 107 -27.59 23.47 18.12
CA LEU A 107 -27.92 24.85 17.75
C LEU A 107 -29.27 25.29 18.34
N VAL A 108 -30.29 24.43 18.27
CA VAL A 108 -31.60 24.68 18.91
C VAL A 108 -31.47 24.80 20.42
N LEU A 109 -30.68 23.95 21.06
CA LEU A 109 -30.46 23.98 22.51
C LEU A 109 -29.77 25.27 22.95
N VAL A 110 -28.76 25.72 22.20
CA VAL A 110 -28.11 27.03 22.42
C VAL A 110 -29.10 28.17 22.21
N MET A 111 -29.93 28.09 21.17
CA MET A 111 -30.95 29.11 20.91
C MET A 111 -31.95 29.21 22.07
N LEU A 112 -32.40 28.07 22.62
CA LEU A 112 -33.28 28.04 23.79
C LEU A 112 -32.60 28.59 25.05
N GLY A 113 -31.32 28.24 25.28
CA GLY A 113 -30.55 28.77 26.40
C GLY A 113 -30.41 30.29 26.35
N LEU A 114 -30.08 30.83 25.18
CA LEU A 114 -29.99 32.27 24.95
C LEU A 114 -31.37 32.95 25.06
N PHE A 115 -32.43 32.31 24.56
CA PHE A 115 -33.79 32.82 24.67
C PHE A 115 -34.22 32.98 26.13
N LEU A 116 -34.01 31.96 26.97
CA LEU A 116 -34.28 32.02 28.41
C LEU A 116 -33.43 33.07 29.12
N TYR A 117 -32.15 33.22 28.74
CA TYR A 117 -31.27 34.25 29.29
C TYR A 117 -31.74 35.67 28.91
N SER A 118 -32.19 35.87 27.68
CA SER A 118 -32.63 37.16 27.15
C SER A 118 -34.07 37.54 27.51
N MET A 119 -34.83 36.65 28.15
CA MET A 119 -36.20 36.95 28.57
C MET A 119 -36.19 38.07 29.64
N PRO A 120 -36.83 39.22 29.38
CA PRO A 120 -36.91 40.27 30.37
C PRO A 120 -37.84 39.82 31.51
N GLY A 121 -37.40 40.02 32.76
CA GLY A 121 -38.07 39.47 33.96
C GLY A 121 -39.56 39.82 34.12
N TYR A 122 -40.08 40.79 33.36
CA TYR A 122 -41.51 41.10 33.31
C TYR A 122 -42.35 40.06 32.56
N MET A 123 -41.80 39.39 31.52
CA MET A 123 -42.53 38.35 30.78
C MET A 123 -42.75 37.11 31.64
N VAL A 124 -41.74 36.77 32.46
CA VAL A 124 -41.80 35.66 33.42
C VAL A 124 -42.84 35.94 34.51
N LYS A 125 -42.86 37.17 35.05
CA LYS A 125 -43.90 37.59 36.02
C LYS A 125 -45.31 37.50 35.45
N LYS A 126 -45.51 37.97 34.20
CA LYS A 126 -46.82 37.93 33.53
C LYS A 126 -47.30 36.52 33.16
N MET A 127 -46.39 35.58 32.87
CA MET A 127 -46.74 34.16 32.66
C MET A 127 -46.99 33.39 33.95
N LEU A 128 -46.36 33.77 35.06
CA LEU A 128 -46.54 33.15 36.38
C LEU A 128 -47.73 33.70 37.17
N GLY A 129 -48.51 34.61 36.59
CA GLY A 129 -49.75 35.12 37.20
C GLY A 129 -49.54 36.00 38.43
N ALA A 130 -48.44 36.76 38.47
CA ALA A 130 -48.18 37.79 39.48
C ALA A 130 -48.15 39.20 38.87
#